data_AF-A0A817HHP6-F1
#
_entry.id   AF-A0A817HHP6-F1
#
_cell.length_a   1.000
_cell.length_b   1.000
_cell.length_c   1.000
_cell.angle_alpha   90.00
_cell.angle_beta   90.00
_cell.angle_gamma   90.00
#
_symmetry.space_group_name_H-M   'P 1'
#
loop_
_entity.id
_entity.type
_entity.pdbx_description
1 polymer ?
#
loop_
_entity_poly.entity_id
_entity_poly.type
_entity_poly.pdbx_seq_one_letter_code
_entity_poly.pdbx_strand_id
1 'polypeptide(L)'
;MEESTIDDSSISSDNVSYTLQNYIQQGQALIIFDDLDEISVPDQRFKIINIIEKFEKINAQTPTNISAFNNAYVNKLLDDPSRSGRNQLIVSSLIVIYHAASLPRRFSRYTIRPMDSKYITDFVYYCFFRVHQHIIDMLSLQLTNQGDSHSEALKNNCNRF
;
A
#
# COMPACT_ATOMS: atom_id res chain seq x y z
N MET A 1 -2.91 -24.60 -34.10
CA MET A 1 -2.36 -24.59 -32.74
C MET A 1 -3.07 -23.45 -32.03
N GLU A 2 -4.15 -23.77 -31.33
CA GLU A 2 -4.89 -22.81 -30.51
C GLU A 2 -4.17 -22.66 -29.18
N GLU A 3 -3.86 -21.41 -28.86
CA GLU A 3 -3.24 -20.99 -27.61
C GLU A 3 -4.33 -20.99 -26.54
N SER A 4 -4.32 -21.99 -25.67
CA SER A 4 -5.25 -22.06 -24.54
C SER A 4 -4.81 -21.06 -23.47
N THR A 5 -5.42 -19.89 -23.46
CA THR A 5 -5.42 -18.99 -22.31
C THR A 5 -6.12 -19.70 -21.15
N ILE A 6 -5.34 -20.08 -20.14
CA ILE A 6 -5.84 -20.58 -18.86
C ILE A 6 -6.43 -19.37 -18.15
N ASP A 7 -7.73 -19.16 -18.36
CA ASP A 7 -8.54 -18.27 -17.53
C ASP A 7 -8.85 -19.01 -16.23
N ASP A 8 -8.10 -18.69 -15.18
CA ASP A 8 -8.22 -19.31 -13.85
C ASP A 8 -9.51 -18.81 -13.17
N SER A 9 -10.63 -19.32 -13.68
CA SER A 9 -12.01 -19.04 -13.26
C SER A 9 -12.38 -19.60 -11.88
N SER A 10 -11.40 -19.96 -11.05
CA SER A 10 -11.60 -20.69 -9.80
C SER A 10 -11.91 -19.82 -8.57
N ILE A 11 -11.78 -18.49 -8.68
CA ILE A 11 -12.14 -17.56 -7.61
C ILE A 11 -13.42 -16.80 -8.00
N SER A 12 -14.58 -17.33 -7.62
CA SER A 12 -15.83 -16.58 -7.77
C SER A 12 -15.81 -15.34 -6.87
N SER A 13 -16.44 -14.25 -7.32
CA SER A 13 -16.60 -12.99 -6.55
C SER A 13 -17.18 -13.22 -5.15
N ASP A 14 -18.00 -14.25 -5.02
CA ASP A 14 -18.66 -14.63 -3.78
C ASP A 14 -17.65 -15.21 -2.77
N ASN A 15 -16.64 -15.92 -3.26
CA ASN A 15 -15.60 -16.53 -2.44
C ASN A 15 -14.61 -15.48 -1.88
N VAL A 16 -14.28 -14.46 -2.69
CA VAL A 16 -13.48 -13.31 -2.25
C VAL A 16 -14.24 -12.50 -1.20
N SER A 17 -15.50 -12.19 -1.48
CA SER A 17 -16.36 -11.42 -0.59
C SER A 17 -16.51 -12.11 0.77
N TYR A 18 -16.75 -13.42 0.77
CA TYR A 18 -16.84 -14.21 1.99
C TYR A 18 -15.52 -14.22 2.77
N THR A 19 -14.39 -14.41 2.07
CA THR A 19 -13.06 -14.41 2.68
C THR A 19 -12.73 -13.07 3.34
N LEU A 20 -12.98 -11.95 2.66
CA LEU A 20 -12.78 -10.61 3.20
C LEU A 20 -13.67 -10.34 4.42
N GLN A 21 -14.95 -10.73 4.34
CA GLN A 21 -15.86 -10.61 5.47
C GLN A 21 -15.35 -11.39 6.68
N ASN A 22 -14.84 -12.61 6.47
CA ASN A 22 -14.29 -13.43 7.54
C ASN A 22 -13.07 -12.77 8.20
N TYR A 23 -12.11 -12.24 7.42
CA TYR A 23 -10.97 -11.51 7.98
C TYR A 23 -11.38 -10.28 8.80
N ILE A 24 -12.36 -9.52 8.30
CA ILE A 24 -12.92 -8.36 9.02
C ILE A 24 -13.59 -8.79 10.32
N GLN A 25 -14.43 -9.83 10.28
CA GLN A 25 -15.14 -10.34 11.47
C GLN A 25 -14.17 -10.91 12.51
N GLN A 26 -13.09 -11.54 12.06
CA GLN A 26 -12.04 -12.08 12.93
C GLN A 26 -11.10 -11.00 13.46
N GLY A 27 -11.19 -9.77 12.95
CA GLY A 27 -10.28 -8.74 13.38
C GLY A 27 -8.86 -9.01 12.92
N GLN A 28 -8.68 -9.21 11.62
CA GLN A 28 -7.38 -9.49 11.03
C GLN A 28 -7.15 -8.64 9.79
N ALA A 29 -7.87 -7.53 9.64
CA ALA A 29 -7.77 -6.66 8.47
C ALA A 29 -7.13 -5.31 8.82
N LEU A 30 -6.20 -4.89 7.97
CA LEU A 30 -5.84 -3.49 7.77
C LEU A 30 -6.58 -2.99 6.54
N ILE A 31 -7.39 -1.95 6.72
CA ILE A 31 -8.16 -1.32 5.65
C ILE A 31 -7.59 0.08 5.42
N ILE A 32 -7.24 0.36 4.16
CA ILE A 32 -6.75 1.66 3.71
C ILE A 32 -7.78 2.22 2.74
N PHE A 33 -8.41 3.34 3.11
CA PHE A 33 -9.17 4.16 2.18
C PHE A 33 -8.27 5.27 1.69
N ASP A 34 -7.81 5.12 0.45
CA ASP A 34 -6.98 6.14 -0.19
C ASP A 34 -7.85 7.25 -0.78
N ASP A 35 -7.34 8.48 -0.75
CA ASP A 35 -7.89 9.67 -1.41
C ASP A 35 -9.42 9.85 -1.25
N LEU A 36 -9.90 9.92 0.00
CA LEU A 36 -11.31 10.16 0.30
C LEU A 36 -11.87 11.42 -0.38
N ASP A 37 -11.00 12.39 -0.69
CA ASP A 37 -11.37 13.62 -1.37
C ASP A 37 -11.72 13.47 -2.86
N GLU A 38 -11.38 12.36 -3.51
CA GLU A 38 -11.78 12.11 -4.90
C GLU A 38 -13.29 11.89 -5.06
N ILE A 39 -13.99 11.54 -3.97
CA ILE A 39 -15.45 11.46 -3.96
C ILE A 39 -16.00 12.89 -4.02
N SER A 40 -16.25 13.35 -5.24
CA SER A 40 -16.66 14.72 -5.55
C SER A 40 -18.15 14.98 -5.29
N VAL A 41 -19.00 13.94 -5.34
CA VAL A 41 -20.44 14.07 -5.10
C VAL A 41 -20.74 14.12 -3.60
N PRO A 42 -21.30 15.23 -3.06
CA PRO A 42 -21.47 15.42 -1.61
C PRO A 42 -22.28 14.31 -0.92
N ASP A 43 -23.40 13.90 -1.52
CA ASP A 43 -24.27 12.87 -0.94
C ASP A 43 -23.60 11.49 -0.88
N GLN A 44 -22.80 11.15 -1.89
CA GLN A 44 -22.02 9.92 -1.91
C GLN A 44 -20.93 9.95 -0.86
N ARG A 45 -20.23 11.09 -0.75
CA ARG A 45 -19.22 11.29 0.28
C ARG A 45 -19.81 11.14 1.69
N PHE A 46 -20.95 11.76 1.95
CA PHE A 46 -21.63 11.64 3.25
C PHE A 46 -22.02 10.19 3.57
N LYS A 47 -22.51 9.43 2.57
CA LYS A 47 -22.80 7.99 2.73
C LYS A 47 -21.54 7.20 3.08
N ILE A 48 -20.43 7.45 2.39
CA ILE A 48 -19.15 6.77 2.63
C ILE A 48 -18.60 7.10 4.02
N ILE A 49 -18.61 8.38 4.42
CA ILE A 49 -18.25 8.80 5.78
C ILE A 49 -19.08 8.05 6.83
N ASN A 50 -20.40 7.97 6.64
CA ASN A 50 -21.27 7.23 7.57
C ASN A 50 -20.95 5.72 7.63
N ILE A 51 -20.54 5.11 6.51
CA ILE A 51 -20.12 3.71 6.48
C ILE A 51 -18.81 3.53 7.25
N ILE A 52 -17.83 4.39 7.00
CA ILE A 52 -16.53 4.40 7.69
C ILE A 52 -16.73 4.55 9.20
N GLU A 53 -17.60 5.48 9.61
CA GLU A 53 -17.95 5.71 11.00
C GLU A 53 -18.61 4.52 11.70
N LYS A 54 -19.48 3.80 10.99
CA LYS A 54 -20.11 2.57 11.49
C LYS A 54 -19.09 1.45 11.59
N PHE A 55 -18.23 1.32 10.58
CA PHE A 55 -17.17 0.33 10.56
C PHE A 55 -16.22 0.52 11.75
N GLU A 56 -15.73 1.74 11.98
CA GLU A 56 -14.84 2.05 13.09
C GLU A 56 -15.47 1.64 14.43
N LYS A 57 -16.72 2.06 14.67
CA LYS A 57 -17.44 1.80 15.92
C LYS A 57 -17.59 0.31 16.23
N ILE A 58 -17.81 -0.50 15.20
CA ILE A 58 -18.17 -1.92 15.36
C ILE A 58 -16.93 -2.82 15.27
N ASN A 59 -15.97 -2.48 14.41
CA ASN A 59 -14.93 -3.40 13.95
C ASN A 59 -13.50 -2.93 14.21
N ALA A 60 -13.24 -1.66 14.57
CA ALA A 60 -11.88 -1.12 14.69
C ALA A 60 -11.54 -0.50 16.06
N GLN A 61 -12.45 -0.54 17.03
CA GLN A 61 -12.18 0.03 18.35
C GLN A 61 -11.20 -0.82 19.15
N THR A 62 -10.11 -0.21 19.60
CA THR A 62 -9.24 -0.76 20.66
C THR A 62 -9.69 -0.24 22.02
N PRO A 63 -9.51 -1.04 23.11
CA PRO A 63 -9.87 -0.62 24.46
C PRO A 63 -9.20 0.69 24.90
N THR A 64 -7.98 0.95 24.42
CA THR A 64 -7.22 2.15 24.79
C THR A 64 -7.32 3.29 23.77
N ASN A 65 -7.81 3.02 22.55
CA ASN A 65 -7.85 3.95 21.42
C ASN A 65 -6.51 4.68 21.18
N ILE A 66 -5.38 4.04 21.50
CA ILE A 66 -4.04 4.61 21.36
C ILE A 66 -3.58 4.44 19.91
N SER A 67 -3.32 5.55 19.23
CA SER A 67 -2.71 5.56 17.90
C SER A 67 -1.18 5.45 17.97
N ALA A 68 -0.58 4.80 16.96
CA ALA A 68 0.88 4.70 16.76
C ALA A 68 1.60 6.05 16.68
N PHE A 69 0.87 7.12 16.38
CA PHE A 69 1.42 8.45 16.20
C PHE A 69 1.10 9.38 17.40
N ASN A 70 0.57 8.85 18.50
CA ASN A 70 0.32 9.64 19.72
C ASN A 70 1.61 9.75 20.54
N ASN A 71 2.05 10.94 20.95
CA ASN A 71 3.30 11.13 21.72
C ASN A 71 3.35 10.32 23.04
N ALA A 72 2.21 9.89 23.56
CA ALA A 72 2.12 8.98 24.70
C ALA A 72 2.57 7.53 24.41
N TYR A 73 2.95 7.21 23.17
CA TYR A 73 3.35 5.87 22.73
C TYR A 73 4.60 5.33 23.43
N VAL A 74 5.49 6.22 23.88
CA VAL A 74 6.82 5.85 24.38
C VAL A 74 6.78 5.11 25.73
N ASN A 75 5.69 5.21 26.51
CA ASN A 75 5.61 4.66 27.89
C ASN A 75 4.29 3.96 28.24
N LYS A 76 3.42 3.66 27.28
CA LYS A 76 2.18 2.92 27.56
C LYS A 76 2.35 1.45 27.19
N LEU A 77 1.79 0.58 28.02
CA LEU A 77 1.60 -0.83 27.65
C LEU A 77 0.72 -0.80 26.40
N LEU A 78 1.33 -1.07 25.25
CA LEU A 78 0.58 -1.21 24.01
C LEU A 78 -0.33 -2.41 24.19
N ASP A 79 -1.57 -2.23 23.77
CA ASP A 79 -2.45 -3.36 23.72
C ASP A 79 -1.84 -4.39 22.75
N ASP A 80 -1.74 -5.65 23.18
CA ASP A 80 -1.22 -6.73 22.36
C ASP A 80 -2.05 -6.81 21.07
N PRO A 81 -1.45 -6.66 19.87
CA PRO A 81 -2.18 -6.64 18.61
C PRO A 81 -2.93 -7.95 18.35
N SER A 82 -2.56 -9.05 19.02
CA SER A 82 -3.30 -10.32 19.00
C SER A 82 -4.50 -10.35 19.96
N ARG A 83 -4.59 -9.41 20.91
CA ARG A 83 -5.63 -9.34 21.96
C ARG A 83 -6.50 -8.10 21.93
N SER A 84 -6.11 -6.99 21.27
CA SER A 84 -6.91 -5.76 21.22
C SER A 84 -7.32 -5.32 19.82
N GLY A 85 -8.64 -5.21 19.64
CA GLY A 85 -9.26 -4.25 18.71
C GLY A 85 -9.07 -4.46 17.22
N ARG A 86 -8.60 -5.63 16.81
CA ARG A 86 -9.14 -6.42 15.69
C ARG A 86 -9.07 -5.82 14.27
N ASN A 87 -9.55 -4.65 13.90
CA ASN A 87 -9.21 -4.11 12.57
C ASN A 87 -8.53 -2.76 12.66
N GLN A 88 -7.60 -2.51 11.75
CA GLN A 88 -6.97 -1.20 11.61
C GLN A 88 -7.57 -0.49 10.41
N LEU A 89 -7.78 0.82 10.56
CA LEU A 89 -8.36 1.66 9.54
C LEU A 89 -7.48 2.90 9.34
N ILE A 90 -7.01 3.08 8.11
CA ILE A 90 -6.29 4.27 7.66
C ILE A 90 -7.15 4.93 6.59
N VAL A 91 -7.34 6.24 6.71
CA VAL A 91 -8.03 7.05 5.69
C VAL A 91 -7.12 8.22 5.33
N SER A 92 -6.75 8.33 4.06
CA SER A 92 -6.00 9.46 3.53
C SER A 92 -6.94 10.44 2.81
N SER A 93 -6.55 11.71 2.79
CA SER A 93 -7.23 12.75 2.02
C SER A 93 -6.37 14.02 1.93
N LEU A 94 -6.54 14.82 0.88
CA LEU A 94 -6.05 16.19 0.83
C LEU A 94 -6.68 17.05 1.94
N ILE A 95 -5.83 17.74 2.69
CA ILE A 95 -6.23 18.53 3.86
C ILE A 95 -7.31 19.57 3.55
N VAL A 96 -7.23 20.23 2.38
CA VAL A 96 -8.17 21.28 1.96
C VAL A 96 -9.58 20.71 1.83
N ILE A 97 -9.69 19.52 1.25
CA ILE A 97 -10.97 18.90 0.93
C ILE A 97 -11.50 18.09 2.12
N TYR A 98 -10.62 17.54 2.95
CA TYR A 98 -11.00 16.89 4.22
C TYR A 98 -11.80 17.81 5.13
N HIS A 99 -11.46 19.11 5.21
CA HIS A 99 -12.18 20.06 6.04
C HIS A 99 -13.61 20.37 5.57
N ALA A 100 -13.91 20.14 4.29
CA ALA A 100 -15.26 20.34 3.76
C ALA A 100 -16.25 19.25 4.21
N ALA A 101 -15.75 18.04 4.52
CA ALA A 101 -16.55 16.92 5.00
C ALA A 101 -15.68 15.98 5.85
N SER A 102 -15.37 16.41 7.07
CA SER A 102 -14.43 15.70 7.93
C SER A 102 -15.04 14.47 8.59
N LEU A 103 -14.21 13.45 8.81
CA LEU A 103 -14.53 12.36 9.73
C LEU A 103 -14.69 12.91 11.18
N PRO A 104 -15.51 12.25 12.03
CA PRO A 104 -15.75 12.71 13.40
C PRO A 104 -14.48 12.83 14.25
N ARG A 105 -14.57 13.59 15.35
CA ARG A 105 -13.44 13.89 16.25
C ARG A 105 -12.80 12.67 16.93
N ARG A 106 -13.47 11.52 16.97
CA ARG A 106 -12.92 10.27 17.54
C ARG A 106 -11.77 9.68 16.71
N PHE A 107 -11.66 10.06 15.43
CA PHE A 107 -10.53 9.68 14.61
C PHE A 107 -9.30 10.49 15.01
N SER A 108 -8.20 9.79 15.27
CA SER A 108 -6.89 10.44 15.38
C SER A 108 -6.50 10.99 14.01
N ARG A 109 -6.14 12.28 13.95
CA ARG A 109 -5.83 12.97 12.71
C ARG A 109 -4.35 13.29 12.65
N TYR A 110 -3.73 13.00 11.52
CA TYR A 110 -2.33 13.26 11.27
C TYR A 110 -2.20 14.02 9.96
N THR A 111 -1.41 15.10 9.99
CA THR A 111 -1.04 15.83 8.79
C THR A 111 0.37 15.43 8.41
N ILE A 112 0.49 14.71 7.29
CA ILE A 112 1.80 14.49 6.66
C ILE A 112 2.21 15.81 6.04
N ARG A 113 3.28 16.41 6.56
CA ARG A 113 3.83 17.65 6.03
C ARG A 113 4.73 17.35 4.83
N PRO A 114 4.84 18.27 3.86
CA PRO A 114 5.85 18.16 2.82
C PRO A 114 7.25 17.96 3.42
N MET A 115 8.07 17.17 2.75
CA MET A 115 9.47 16.98 3.15
C MET A 115 10.23 18.31 3.05
N ASP A 116 11.13 18.56 4.00
CA ASP A 116 12.06 19.68 3.89
C ASP A 116 13.06 19.46 2.76
N SER A 117 13.62 20.54 2.22
CA SER A 117 14.54 20.52 1.07
C SER A 117 15.68 19.51 1.21
N LYS A 118 16.27 19.39 2.40
CA LYS A 118 17.32 18.41 2.70
C LYS A 118 16.84 16.96 2.47
N TYR A 119 15.66 16.62 3.00
CA TYR A 119 15.10 15.27 2.86
C TYR A 119 14.59 14.99 1.45
N ILE A 120 14.18 16.02 0.71
CA ILE A 120 13.87 15.89 -0.72
C ILE A 120 15.12 15.45 -1.50
N THR A 121 16.27 16.08 -1.25
CA THR A 121 17.53 15.70 -1.89
C THR A 121 17.89 14.25 -1.59
N ASP A 122 17.80 13.84 -0.32
CA ASP A 122 18.06 12.46 0.09
C ASP A 122 17.06 11.50 -0.58
N PHE A 123 15.76 11.81 -0.59
CA PHE A 123 14.73 10.98 -1.24
C PHE A 123 15.00 10.82 -2.73
N VAL A 124 15.31 11.90 -3.44
CA VAL A 124 15.63 11.83 -4.89
C VAL A 124 16.88 10.98 -5.11
N TYR A 125 17.93 11.19 -4.33
CA TYR A 125 19.15 10.40 -4.44
C TYR A 125 18.91 8.90 -4.17
N TYR A 126 18.21 8.56 -3.08
CA TYR A 126 17.99 7.17 -2.72
C TYR A 126 16.92 6.47 -3.58
N CYS A 127 15.82 7.14 -3.91
CA CYS A 127 14.74 6.50 -4.67
C CYS A 127 14.98 6.54 -6.18
N PHE A 128 15.53 7.62 -6.72
CA PHE A 128 15.74 7.72 -8.17
C PHE A 128 17.14 7.29 -8.57
N PHE A 129 18.19 7.84 -7.95
CA PHE A 129 19.55 7.55 -8.42
C PHE A 129 19.93 6.08 -8.18
N ARG A 130 19.60 5.50 -7.01
CA ARG A 130 19.89 4.06 -6.77
C ARG A 130 19.07 3.13 -7.65
N VAL A 131 17.77 3.37 -7.82
CA VAL A 131 16.92 2.53 -8.68
C VAL A 131 17.37 2.65 -10.13
N HIS A 132 17.66 3.86 -10.59
CA HIS A 132 18.19 4.08 -11.93
C HIS A 132 19.53 3.37 -12.14
N GLN A 133 20.45 3.50 -11.19
CA GLN A 133 21.74 2.81 -11.25
C GLN A 133 21.57 1.29 -11.26
N HIS A 134 20.66 0.76 -10.45
CA HIS A 134 20.36 -0.66 -10.43
C HIS A 134 19.82 -1.17 -11.79
N ILE A 135 18.95 -0.40 -12.45
CA ILE A 135 18.46 -0.70 -13.80
C ILE A 135 19.61 -0.68 -14.82
N ILE A 136 20.47 0.34 -14.77
CA ILE A 136 21.65 0.44 -15.66
C ILE A 136 22.58 -0.74 -15.46
N ASP A 137 22.88 -1.11 -14.21
CA ASP A 137 23.77 -2.22 -13.89
C ASP A 137 23.17 -3.55 -14.39
N MET A 138 21.87 -3.77 -14.19
CA MET A 138 21.14 -4.93 -14.74
C MET A 138 21.24 -5.02 -16.26
N LEU A 139 20.99 -3.92 -16.97
CA LEU A 139 21.04 -3.89 -18.44
C LEU A 139 22.48 -4.06 -18.96
N SER A 140 23.46 -3.50 -18.25
CA SER A 140 24.88 -3.59 -18.59
C SER A 140 25.41 -5.03 -18.40
N LEU A 141 24.93 -5.74 -17.38
CA LEU A 141 25.18 -7.17 -17.15
C LEU A 141 24.51 -8.05 -18.21
N GLN A 142 23.32 -7.69 -18.70
CA GLN A 142 22.67 -8.41 -19.80
C GLN A 142 23.42 -8.26 -21.14
N LEU A 143 23.94 -7.06 -21.43
CA LEU A 143 24.74 -6.77 -22.63
C LEU A 143 26.08 -7.52 -22.62
N THR A 144 26.75 -7.62 -21.48
CA THR A 144 28.01 -8.37 -21.35
C THR A 144 27.79 -9.88 -21.52
N ASN A 145 26.73 -10.44 -20.93
CA ASN A 145 26.39 -11.86 -21.11
C ASN A 145 26.00 -12.22 -22.56
N GLN A 146 25.42 -11.28 -23.33
CA GLN A 146 25.16 -11.49 -24.77
C GLN A 146 26.42 -11.34 -25.63
N GLY A 147 27.33 -10.42 -25.28
CA GLY A 147 28.60 -10.22 -25.98
C GLY A 147 29.53 -11.44 -25.88
N ASP A 148 29.60 -12.06 -24.70
CA ASP A 148 30.43 -13.26 -24.49
C ASP A 148 29.87 -14.48 -25.24
N SER A 149 28.55 -14.68 -25.23
CA SER A 149 27.85 -15.71 -26.01
C SER A 149 28.07 -15.56 -27.52
N HIS A 150 28.06 -14.32 -28.04
CA HIS A 150 28.32 -14.06 -29.46
C HIS A 150 29.79 -14.27 -29.83
N SER A 151 30.73 -13.94 -28.93
CA SER A 151 32.16 -14.20 -29.14
C SER A 151 32.51 -15.69 -29.10
N GLU A 152 31.87 -16.47 -28.24
CA GLU A 152 32.03 -17.94 -28.18
C GLU A 152 31.43 -18.62 -29.43
N ALA A 153 30.28 -18.15 -29.92
CA ALA A 153 29.68 -18.64 -31.15
C ALA A 153 30.57 -18.36 -32.38
N LEU A 154 31.26 -17.23 -32.43
CA LEU A 154 32.20 -16.89 -33.51
C LEU A 154 33.51 -17.70 -33.41
N LYS A 155 34.05 -17.94 -32.21
CA LYS A 155 35.22 -18.80 -31.99
C LYS A 155 34.95 -20.26 -32.37
N ASN A 156 33.78 -20.79 -32.06
CA ASN A 156 33.40 -22.16 -32.42
C ASN A 156 33.20 -22.38 -33.93
N ASN A 157 32.88 -21.32 -34.68
CA ASN A 157 32.78 -21.37 -36.13
C ASN A 157 34.13 -21.17 -36.85
N CYS A 158 35.09 -20.45 -36.25
CA CYS A 158 36.45 -20.32 -36.80
C CYS A 158 37.30 -21.58 -36.61
N ASN A 159 37.01 -22.44 -35.62
CA ASN A 159 37.74 -23.70 -35.39
C ASN A 159 37.20 -24.89 -36.22
N ARG A 160 36.30 -24.65 -37.18
CA ARG A 160 35.69 -25.67 -38.04
C ARG A 160 36.19 -25.65 -39.50
N PHE A 161 37.22 -24.87 -39.79
CA PHE A 161 37.89 -24.83 -41.09
C PHE A 161 39.37 -25.19 -40.97
#